data_AF-H2CEV6-F1
#
_entry.id   AF-H2CEV6-F1
#
_cell.length_a   1.000
_cell.length_b   1.000
_cell.length_c   1.000
_cell.angle_alpha   90.00
_cell.angle_beta   90.00
_cell.angle_gamma   90.00
#
_symmetry.space_group_name_H-M   'P 1'
#
loop_
_entity.id
_entity.type
_entity.pdbx_description
1 polymer ?
#
loop_
_entity_poly.entity_id
_entity_poly.type
_entity_poly.pdbx_seq_one_letter_code
_entity_poly.pdbx_strand_id
1 'polypeptide(L)'
;MHPFLFQTDLKKQIDGRRFSESDRPMKSNVLRRRAAALAVTFALVTGVIACKDKATPADLQGAILTAVSGQVTLIKGDTKTTVTADKLYSKEAMLLSGMILETGKDGKVDMQFQTGTQLRVGPSSRIKLENAQVLTGENFSQTLIRIDSGSLYTKVNRLEKGSSFSLITPTATASVRGTDFLTKVEEGESSVLVQDGAVAVTDDEFKKEEVVEGGNKAEVDNASVDVKPLDEEDKKELQEYGSNIQGITEQGRQQINSILQTFEENKAEIMKAIEGQKEANKELIEGQKENNRKLIEGQLESNRQLMEQQKERDREAKEAIESQGKEDVKKNVEEGRQGIEEQKSQKPTNTQSETQSELDRIKQQKPGN
;
A
#
# COMPACT_ATOMS: atom_id res chain seq x y z
N MET A 1 47.94 36.13 -37.44
CA MET A 1 48.63 35.83 -36.17
C MET A 1 47.58 35.33 -35.18
N HIS A 2 47.55 34.03 -34.94
CA HIS A 2 46.97 33.40 -33.74
C HIS A 2 48.07 33.33 -32.65
N PRO A 3 47.80 32.90 -31.40
CA PRO A 3 46.53 32.48 -30.77
C PRO A 3 46.32 33.09 -29.35
N PHE A 4 45.14 32.92 -28.74
CA PHE A 4 44.96 32.11 -27.51
C PHE A 4 43.52 32.21 -26.95
N LEU A 5 43.09 31.08 -26.39
CA LEU A 5 41.75 30.69 -25.92
C LEU A 5 41.49 31.02 -24.43
N PHE A 6 40.21 30.85 -24.04
CA PHE A 6 39.60 30.81 -22.69
C PHE A 6 39.39 32.19 -22.03
N GLN A 7 38.28 32.51 -21.35
CA GLN A 7 37.47 31.69 -20.44
C GLN A 7 36.14 32.41 -20.06
N THR A 8 35.08 31.60 -19.87
CA THR A 8 33.94 31.73 -18.92
C THR A 8 33.03 32.96 -18.91
N ASP A 9 31.75 32.71 -19.22
CA ASP A 9 30.63 33.58 -18.87
C ASP A 9 29.41 32.76 -18.40
N LEU A 10 28.55 33.44 -17.63
CA LEU A 10 27.17 33.11 -17.25
C LEU A 10 26.87 32.19 -16.06
N LYS A 11 26.70 32.83 -14.89
CA LYS A 11 25.95 32.36 -13.73
C LYS A 11 24.59 33.10 -13.62
N LYS A 12 23.51 32.30 -13.58
CA LYS A 12 22.24 32.47 -12.82
C LYS A 12 21.53 33.84 -12.79
N GLN A 13 20.65 34.02 -13.77
CA GLN A 13 19.18 34.11 -13.68
C GLN A 13 18.46 34.47 -12.33
N ILE A 14 17.78 35.64 -12.34
CA ILE A 14 16.36 35.98 -11.97
C ILE A 14 15.90 35.69 -10.51
N ASP A 15 15.18 36.52 -9.76
CA ASP A 15 14.35 37.71 -9.99
C ASP A 15 14.41 38.58 -8.72
N GLY A 16 14.31 39.90 -8.87
CA GLY A 16 14.23 40.84 -7.77
C GLY A 16 13.20 41.90 -8.05
N ARG A 17 12.07 41.88 -7.34
CA ARG A 17 11.25 43.07 -7.13
C ARG A 17 10.64 43.12 -5.73
N ARG A 18 11.28 44.00 -4.94
CA ARG A 18 10.87 44.67 -3.69
C ARG A 18 9.37 44.81 -3.46
N PHE A 19 8.94 44.57 -2.21
CA PHE A 19 7.97 45.43 -1.53
C PHE A 19 8.25 45.49 -0.01
N SER A 20 8.52 46.73 0.43
CA SER A 20 8.26 47.37 1.73
C SER A 20 8.47 46.63 3.05
N GLU A 21 9.46 47.12 3.79
CA GLU A 21 9.71 46.89 5.21
C GLU A 21 9.00 47.98 6.03
N SER A 22 8.01 47.60 6.85
CA SER A 22 7.53 48.40 7.98
C SER A 22 6.74 47.48 8.92
N ASP A 23 7.31 47.17 10.08
CA ASP A 23 6.64 47.22 11.39
C ASP A 23 7.24 46.23 12.39
N ARG A 24 7.99 46.79 13.34
CA ARG A 24 7.99 46.45 14.77
C ARG A 24 8.23 47.78 15.51
N PRO A 25 7.88 47.97 16.81
CA PRO A 25 7.49 46.97 17.82
C PRO A 25 6.34 47.40 18.77
N MET A 26 5.81 46.51 19.62
CA MET A 26 5.81 46.70 21.09
C MET A 26 5.11 45.57 21.85
N LYS A 27 5.67 45.30 23.04
CA LYS A 27 5.18 44.39 24.08
C LYS A 27 4.07 45.08 24.90
N SER A 28 3.04 44.35 25.33
CA SER A 28 2.66 44.24 26.76
C SER A 28 1.37 43.42 26.98
N ASN A 29 1.54 42.31 27.67
CA ASN A 29 0.88 41.92 28.93
C ASN A 29 -0.65 42.12 29.17
N VAL A 30 -1.28 40.97 29.42
CA VAL A 30 -2.29 40.66 30.47
C VAL A 30 -3.76 40.97 30.13
N LEU A 31 -4.61 39.93 30.07
CA LEU A 31 -5.64 39.60 31.08
C LEU A 31 -6.83 38.78 30.48
N ARG A 32 -6.94 37.54 30.95
CA ARG A 32 -8.17 36.79 31.30
C ARG A 32 -9.33 36.57 30.29
N ARG A 33 -9.62 35.26 30.20
CA ARG A 33 -10.91 34.58 30.46
C ARG A 33 -11.88 34.36 29.28
N ARG A 34 -12.20 33.06 29.15
CA ARG A 34 -13.43 32.42 28.65
C ARG A 34 -13.63 32.35 27.13
N ALA A 35 -13.42 31.16 26.58
CA ALA A 35 -14.45 30.40 25.87
C ALA A 35 -13.87 29.03 25.47
N ALA A 36 -14.20 27.99 26.25
CA ALA A 36 -14.08 26.62 25.79
C ALA A 36 -15.25 26.39 24.82
N ALA A 37 -14.94 26.28 23.53
CA ALA A 37 -15.91 25.93 22.50
C ALA A 37 -15.38 24.68 21.75
N LEU A 38 -16.06 23.57 21.99
CA LEU A 38 -16.40 22.51 21.04
C LEU A 38 -15.56 22.44 19.76
N ALA A 39 -14.59 21.53 19.75
CA ALA A 39 -14.10 20.86 18.55
C ALA A 39 -13.47 19.51 18.93
N VAL A 40 -14.30 18.56 19.38
CA VAL A 40 -13.91 17.14 19.30
C VAL A 40 -14.16 16.73 17.86
N THR A 41 -13.23 17.11 16.99
CA THR A 41 -13.19 16.64 15.63
C THR A 41 -12.84 15.15 15.65
N PHE A 42 -13.80 14.40 15.12
CA PHE A 42 -13.82 12.99 14.85
C PHE A 42 -12.62 12.59 13.96
N ALA A 43 -11.45 12.34 14.55
CA ALA A 43 -10.25 11.86 13.87
C ALA A 43 -9.97 10.40 14.26
N LEU A 44 -10.89 9.49 13.93
CA LEU A 44 -10.70 8.04 14.08
C LEU A 44 -11.22 7.27 12.84
N VAL A 45 -10.92 7.75 11.63
CA VAL A 45 -11.17 6.98 10.40
C VAL A 45 -10.05 7.22 9.38
N THR A 46 -8.88 6.65 9.62
CA THR A 46 -7.94 6.26 8.56
C THR A 46 -7.11 5.07 9.03
N GLY A 47 -7.78 3.93 9.16
CA GLY A 47 -7.16 2.63 9.42
C GLY A 47 -7.73 1.56 8.50
N VAL A 48 -7.99 1.89 7.23
CA VAL A 48 -8.23 0.87 6.21
C VAL A 48 -6.87 0.34 5.81
N ILE A 49 -6.34 -0.62 6.57
CA ILE A 49 -5.34 -1.53 6.04
C ILE A 49 -6.12 -2.44 5.08
N ALA A 50 -6.15 -2.00 3.82
CA ALA A 50 -6.51 -2.86 2.71
C ALA A 50 -5.40 -3.91 2.53
N CYS A 51 -5.41 -4.96 3.34
CA CYS A 51 -4.69 -6.19 2.99
C CYS A 51 -5.50 -6.92 1.93
N LYS A 52 -5.32 -6.49 0.68
CA LYS A 52 -5.80 -7.21 -0.49
C LYS A 52 -4.59 -7.79 -1.23
N ASP A 53 -3.90 -8.71 -0.58
CA ASP A 53 -3.06 -9.71 -1.24
C ASP A 53 -3.36 -11.05 -0.58
N LYS A 54 -4.19 -11.86 -1.26
CA LYS A 54 -4.16 -13.30 -1.03
C LYS A 54 -2.86 -13.78 -1.65
N ALA A 55 -1.76 -13.66 -0.92
CA ALA A 55 -0.56 -14.41 -1.25
C ALA A 55 -0.92 -15.88 -1.09
N THR A 56 -1.31 -16.53 -2.19
CA THR A 56 -1.17 -17.98 -2.29
C THR A 56 0.27 -18.28 -1.89
N PRO A 57 0.51 -19.17 -0.92
CA PRO A 57 1.86 -19.42 -0.44
C PRO A 57 2.63 -20.14 -1.53
N ALA A 58 3.20 -19.39 -2.47
CA ALA A 58 4.11 -19.88 -3.48
C ALA A 58 5.28 -20.54 -2.75
N ASP A 59 5.47 -21.84 -2.99
CA ASP A 59 6.66 -22.51 -2.52
C ASP A 59 7.87 -21.84 -3.18
N LEU A 60 8.81 -21.38 -2.36
CA LEU A 60 10.06 -20.77 -2.84
C LEU A 60 10.80 -21.81 -3.66
N GLN A 61 10.66 -21.73 -4.98
CA GLN A 61 11.42 -22.53 -5.92
C GLN A 61 12.64 -21.75 -6.38
N GLY A 62 13.73 -22.47 -6.62
CA GLY A 62 14.99 -21.91 -7.06
C GLY A 62 15.89 -22.99 -7.63
N ALA A 63 17.04 -22.56 -8.15
CA ALA A 63 18.06 -23.47 -8.63
C ALA A 63 19.13 -23.65 -7.55
N ILE A 64 19.45 -24.90 -7.20
CA ILE A 64 20.60 -25.19 -6.34
C ILE A 64 21.85 -25.24 -7.20
N LEU A 65 22.95 -24.64 -6.72
CA LEU A 65 24.25 -24.74 -7.36
C LEU A 65 24.85 -26.11 -7.04
N THR A 66 25.24 -26.85 -8.08
CA THR A 66 25.70 -28.25 -8.00
C THR A 66 27.20 -28.39 -8.27
N ALA A 67 27.79 -27.45 -9.01
CA ALA A 67 29.23 -27.31 -9.19
C ALA A 67 29.62 -25.85 -9.40
N VAL A 68 30.82 -25.47 -8.95
CA VAL A 68 31.35 -24.11 -9.11
C VAL A 68 32.85 -24.17 -9.42
N SER A 69 33.30 -23.33 -10.34
CA SER A 69 34.73 -23.09 -10.60
C SER A 69 34.96 -21.61 -10.90
N GLY A 70 36.12 -21.09 -10.52
CA GLY A 70 36.45 -19.66 -10.65
C GLY A 70 35.58 -18.77 -9.76
N GLN A 71 35.47 -17.49 -10.12
CA GLN A 71 34.69 -16.54 -9.33
C GLN A 71 33.19 -16.60 -9.67
N VAL A 72 32.37 -16.89 -8.66
CA VAL A 72 30.90 -16.88 -8.76
C VAL A 72 30.30 -16.14 -7.57
N THR A 73 29.41 -15.18 -7.84
CA THR A 73 28.78 -14.33 -6.83
C THR A 73 27.27 -14.34 -6.98
N LEU A 74 26.57 -14.59 -5.87
CA LEU A 74 25.13 -14.41 -5.75
C LEU A 74 24.83 -13.05 -5.12
N ILE A 75 23.84 -12.33 -5.65
CA ILE A 75 23.42 -11.02 -5.19
C ILE A 75 21.93 -11.07 -4.83
N LYS A 76 21.62 -10.62 -3.60
CA LYS A 76 20.25 -10.49 -3.08
C LYS A 76 20.09 -9.12 -2.45
N GLY A 77 19.36 -8.22 -3.13
CA GLY A 77 19.34 -6.81 -2.76
C GLY A 77 20.76 -6.22 -2.75
N ASP A 78 21.16 -5.62 -1.64
CA ASP A 78 22.51 -5.05 -1.48
C ASP A 78 23.57 -6.07 -1.02
N THR A 79 23.16 -7.31 -0.71
CA THR A 79 24.08 -8.34 -0.21
C THR A 79 24.70 -9.10 -1.36
N LYS A 80 26.04 -9.16 -1.40
CA LYS A 80 26.81 -9.99 -2.33
C LYS A 80 27.48 -11.14 -1.58
N THR A 81 27.32 -12.36 -2.08
CA THR A 81 27.90 -13.58 -1.49
C THR A 81 28.70 -14.32 -2.55
N THR A 82 30.00 -14.47 -2.33
CA THR A 82 30.83 -15.35 -3.16
C THR A 82 30.56 -16.81 -2.79
N VAL A 83 30.25 -17.62 -3.81
CA VAL A 83 29.98 -19.05 -3.66
C VAL A 83 31.26 -19.83 -3.93
N THR A 84 31.55 -20.76 -3.04
CA THR A 84 32.72 -21.65 -3.06
C THR A 84 32.23 -23.10 -2.96
N ALA A 85 33.08 -24.07 -3.34
CA ALA A 85 32.67 -25.47 -3.46
C ALA A 85 32.16 -26.10 -2.14
N ASP A 86 32.61 -25.60 -0.99
CA ASP A 86 32.17 -26.01 0.35
C ASP A 86 30.73 -25.59 0.68
N LYS A 87 30.17 -24.62 -0.06
CA LYS A 87 28.80 -24.12 0.12
C LYS A 87 27.79 -24.78 -0.81
N LEU A 88 28.21 -25.63 -1.75
CA LEU A 88 27.27 -26.31 -2.65
C LEU A 88 26.23 -27.08 -1.85
N TYR A 89 25.01 -27.17 -2.39
CA TYR A 89 23.87 -27.81 -1.72
C TYR A 89 23.37 -27.12 -0.43
N SER A 90 23.92 -25.95 -0.07
CA SER A 90 23.46 -25.13 1.05
C SER A 90 22.50 -24.03 0.61
N LYS A 91 21.83 -23.40 1.59
CA LYS A 91 20.94 -22.25 1.36
C LYS A 91 21.66 -21.04 0.75
N GLU A 92 22.96 -20.90 1.05
CA GLU A 92 23.82 -19.83 0.53
C GLU A 92 24.24 -20.07 -0.93
N ALA A 93 24.08 -21.30 -1.44
CA ALA A 93 24.33 -21.68 -2.82
C ALA A 93 23.02 -22.00 -3.57
N MET A 94 21.93 -21.29 -3.23
CA MET A 94 20.66 -21.32 -3.96
C MET A 94 20.42 -20.00 -4.69
N LEU A 95 20.07 -20.08 -5.96
CA LEU A 95 19.54 -18.97 -6.73
C LEU A 95 18.01 -18.96 -6.60
N LEU A 96 17.47 -17.99 -5.87
CA LEU A 96 16.03 -17.81 -5.63
C LEU A 96 15.46 -16.65 -6.47
N SER A 97 14.13 -16.63 -6.65
CA SER A 97 13.44 -15.52 -7.32
C SER A 97 13.87 -14.14 -6.80
N GLY A 98 14.20 -13.23 -7.72
CA GLY A 98 14.74 -11.90 -7.44
C GLY A 98 16.25 -11.83 -7.25
N MET A 99 16.97 -12.96 -7.15
CA MET A 99 18.42 -12.98 -7.02
C MET A 99 19.12 -12.92 -8.37
N ILE A 100 20.37 -12.44 -8.34
CA ILE A 100 21.26 -12.33 -9.50
C ILE A 100 22.48 -13.21 -9.25
N LEU A 101 22.95 -13.90 -10.29
CA LEU A 101 24.20 -14.64 -10.31
C LEU A 101 25.14 -13.97 -11.31
N GLU A 102 26.36 -13.67 -10.85
CA GLU A 102 27.45 -13.11 -11.66
C GLU A 102 28.64 -14.08 -11.67
N THR A 103 29.21 -14.34 -12.85
CA THR A 103 30.44 -15.12 -13.04
C THR A 103 31.59 -14.23 -13.51
N GLY A 104 32.79 -14.48 -12.99
CA GLY A 104 34.02 -13.85 -13.45
C GLY A 104 34.50 -14.40 -14.80
N LYS A 105 35.66 -13.93 -15.27
CA LYS A 105 36.28 -14.40 -16.54
C LYS A 105 36.69 -15.87 -16.53
N ASP A 106 36.90 -16.44 -15.34
CA ASP A 106 37.18 -17.85 -15.09
C ASP A 106 35.99 -18.57 -14.44
N GLY A 107 34.88 -17.84 -14.23
CA GLY A 107 33.73 -18.30 -13.49
C GLY A 107 32.86 -19.24 -14.32
N LYS A 108 32.46 -20.35 -13.74
CA LYS A 108 31.50 -21.29 -14.31
C LYS A 108 30.71 -21.93 -13.18
N VAL A 109 29.42 -22.14 -13.39
CA VAL A 109 28.54 -22.74 -12.38
C VAL A 109 27.50 -23.62 -13.03
N ASP A 110 27.34 -24.81 -12.47
CA ASP A 110 26.24 -25.72 -12.79
C ASP A 110 25.17 -25.59 -11.72
N MET A 111 23.91 -25.65 -12.16
CA MET A 111 22.76 -25.55 -11.28
C MET A 111 21.65 -26.50 -11.71
N GLN A 112 20.77 -26.83 -10.79
CA GLN A 112 19.59 -27.65 -11.08
C GLN A 112 18.37 -27.12 -10.34
N PHE A 113 17.25 -26.98 -11.05
CA PHE A 113 15.94 -26.75 -10.43
C PHE A 113 15.36 -28.06 -9.87
N GLN A 114 14.44 -27.95 -8.91
CA GLN A 114 13.72 -29.10 -8.38
C GLN A 114 12.91 -29.87 -9.44
N THR A 115 12.49 -29.19 -10.51
CA THR A 115 11.84 -29.78 -11.70
C THR A 115 12.77 -30.65 -12.54
N GLY A 116 14.07 -30.65 -12.21
CA GLY A 116 15.10 -31.40 -12.90
C GLY A 116 15.79 -30.64 -14.03
N THR A 117 15.30 -29.46 -14.44
CA THR A 117 15.98 -28.59 -15.40
C THR A 117 17.39 -28.27 -14.93
N GLN A 118 18.38 -28.51 -15.80
CA GLN A 118 19.79 -28.27 -15.51
C GLN A 118 20.28 -27.06 -16.28
N LEU A 119 21.14 -26.27 -15.63
CA LEU A 119 21.74 -25.09 -16.24
C LEU A 119 23.24 -25.08 -16.02
N ARG A 120 23.94 -24.47 -16.97
CA ARG A 120 25.34 -24.15 -16.85
C ARG A 120 25.56 -22.72 -17.32
N VAL A 121 26.03 -21.89 -16.40
CA VAL A 121 26.39 -20.51 -16.67
C VAL A 121 27.88 -20.46 -17.00
N GLY A 122 28.21 -19.85 -18.13
CA GLY A 122 29.60 -19.68 -18.56
C GLY A 122 30.30 -18.48 -17.92
N PRO A 123 31.51 -18.16 -18.39
CA PRO A 123 32.26 -16.99 -17.95
C PRO A 123 31.57 -15.67 -18.24
N SER A 124 31.95 -14.62 -17.49
CA SER A 124 31.53 -13.23 -17.72
C SER A 124 30.02 -13.04 -17.89
N SER A 125 29.25 -13.83 -17.15
CA SER A 125 27.81 -13.91 -17.28
C SER A 125 27.10 -13.22 -16.15
N ARG A 126 25.94 -12.66 -16.46
CA ARG A 126 25.03 -12.06 -15.48
C ARG A 126 23.63 -12.56 -15.75
N ILE A 127 23.10 -13.35 -14.82
CA ILE A 127 21.75 -13.90 -14.91
C ILE A 127 20.92 -13.50 -13.70
N LYS A 128 19.63 -13.31 -13.90
CA LYS A 128 18.66 -13.03 -12.85
C LYS A 128 17.54 -14.05 -12.92
N LEU A 129 17.22 -14.66 -11.79
CA LEU A 129 16.03 -15.47 -11.68
C LEU A 129 14.86 -14.53 -11.42
N GLU A 130 14.09 -14.17 -12.46
CA GLU A 130 12.95 -13.27 -12.31
C GLU A 130 11.82 -13.96 -11.56
N ASN A 131 11.55 -15.21 -11.93
CA ASN A 131 10.49 -15.99 -11.33
C ASN A 131 10.80 -17.49 -11.34
N ALA A 132 10.58 -18.15 -10.22
CA ALA A 132 10.47 -19.60 -10.10
C ALA A 132 9.38 -19.92 -9.08
N GLN A 133 8.29 -20.48 -9.57
CA GLN A 133 7.13 -20.84 -8.76
C GLN A 133 6.57 -22.19 -9.20
N VAL A 134 6.06 -22.95 -8.24
CA VAL A 134 5.14 -24.05 -8.51
C VAL A 134 3.77 -23.65 -7.98
N LEU A 135 2.78 -23.70 -8.86
CA LEU A 135 1.40 -23.37 -8.53
C LEU A 135 0.80 -24.57 -7.79
N THR A 136 0.68 -24.42 -6.47
CA THR A 136 0.15 -25.43 -5.56
C THR A 136 -1.29 -25.80 -5.97
N GLY A 137 -1.52 -27.08 -6.27
CA GLY A 137 -2.83 -27.63 -6.67
C GLY A 137 -2.83 -28.28 -8.05
N GLU A 138 -1.99 -27.80 -8.97
CA GLU A 138 -1.92 -28.32 -10.35
C GLU A 138 -0.53 -28.90 -10.72
N ASN A 139 0.47 -28.76 -9.83
CA ASN A 139 1.87 -29.16 -10.06
C ASN A 139 2.51 -28.49 -11.28
N PHE A 140 2.04 -27.30 -11.66
CA PHE A 140 2.60 -26.54 -12.76
C PHE A 140 3.76 -25.67 -12.28
N SER A 141 4.89 -25.76 -12.98
CA SER A 141 6.05 -24.91 -12.72
C SER A 141 6.14 -23.79 -13.73
N GLN A 142 6.35 -22.57 -13.25
CA GLN A 142 6.70 -21.42 -14.07
C GLN A 142 8.10 -20.96 -13.71
N THR A 143 8.98 -20.92 -14.72
CA THR A 143 10.36 -20.45 -14.57
C THR A 143 10.64 -19.38 -15.61
N LEU A 144 11.12 -18.22 -15.14
CA LEU A 144 11.53 -17.08 -15.96
C LEU A 144 12.93 -16.66 -15.54
N ILE A 145 13.88 -16.80 -16.46
CA ILE A 145 15.27 -16.40 -16.26
C ILE A 145 15.57 -15.24 -17.20
N ARG A 146 16.29 -14.24 -16.72
CA ARG A 146 16.88 -13.19 -17.55
C ARG A 146 18.40 -13.40 -17.62
N ILE A 147 18.97 -13.27 -18.81
CA ILE A 147 20.42 -13.17 -19.02
C ILE A 147 20.72 -11.79 -19.60
N ASP A 148 21.58 -11.04 -18.90
CA ASP A 148 21.98 -9.69 -19.32
C ASP A 148 23.28 -9.72 -20.15
N SER A 149 24.16 -10.70 -19.89
CA SER A 149 25.42 -10.90 -20.59
C SER A 149 25.95 -12.32 -20.41
N GLY A 150 26.84 -12.75 -21.31
CA GLY A 150 27.57 -14.01 -21.23
C GLY A 150 26.78 -15.18 -21.82
N SER A 151 26.85 -16.35 -21.20
CA SER A 151 26.27 -17.57 -21.76
C SER A 151 25.54 -18.43 -20.72
N LEU A 152 24.47 -19.08 -21.17
CA LEU A 152 23.65 -19.97 -20.38
C LEU A 152 23.24 -21.18 -21.22
N TYR A 153 23.84 -22.33 -20.92
CA TYR A 153 23.34 -23.61 -21.43
C TYR A 153 22.22 -24.12 -20.54
N THR A 154 21.14 -24.56 -21.16
CA THR A 154 19.96 -25.04 -20.44
C THR A 154 19.49 -26.35 -21.04
N LYS A 155 19.26 -27.32 -20.16
CA LYS A 155 18.65 -28.61 -20.44
C LYS A 155 17.32 -28.69 -19.72
N VAL A 156 16.24 -28.44 -20.46
CA VAL A 156 14.87 -28.40 -19.92
C VAL A 156 14.23 -29.76 -20.13
N ASN A 157 13.82 -30.41 -19.04
CA ASN A 157 13.02 -31.64 -19.14
C ASN A 157 11.67 -31.34 -19.82
N ARG A 158 11.04 -32.38 -20.38
CA ARG A 158 9.68 -32.22 -20.93
C ARG A 158 8.75 -31.69 -19.84
N LEU A 159 8.20 -30.50 -20.07
CA LEU A 159 7.33 -29.82 -19.13
C LEU A 159 5.91 -30.39 -19.19
N GLU A 160 5.31 -30.57 -18.01
CA GLU A 160 3.89 -30.92 -17.88
C GLU A 160 2.99 -29.86 -18.53
N LYS A 161 1.79 -30.26 -18.96
CA LYS A 161 0.82 -29.32 -19.56
C LYS A 161 0.44 -28.26 -18.52
N GLY A 162 0.71 -26.99 -18.80
CA GLY A 162 0.48 -25.87 -17.86
C GLY A 162 1.76 -25.30 -17.26
N SER A 163 2.87 -26.03 -17.35
CA SER A 163 4.20 -25.53 -16.98
C SER A 163 4.86 -24.75 -18.11
N SER A 164 5.68 -23.76 -17.78
CA SER A 164 6.39 -22.92 -18.73
C SER A 164 7.83 -22.64 -18.29
N PHE A 165 8.75 -22.64 -19.25
CA PHE A 165 10.11 -22.16 -19.08
C PHE A 165 10.39 -21.10 -20.12
N SER A 166 10.82 -19.93 -19.68
CA SER A 166 11.14 -18.80 -20.55
C SER A 166 12.47 -18.17 -20.15
N LEU A 167 13.21 -17.73 -21.16
CA LEU A 167 14.48 -17.05 -21.01
C LEU A 167 14.41 -15.71 -21.73
N ILE A 168 14.71 -14.63 -21.02
CA ILE A 168 14.73 -13.26 -21.54
C ILE A 168 16.18 -12.84 -21.75
N THR A 169 16.47 -12.28 -22.92
CA THR A 169 17.70 -11.55 -23.23
C THR A 169 17.37 -10.06 -23.46
N PRO A 170 18.37 -9.19 -23.71
CA PRO A 170 18.09 -7.79 -24.04
C PRO A 170 17.29 -7.61 -25.34
N THR A 171 17.41 -8.54 -26.30
CA THR A 171 16.79 -8.42 -27.64
C THR A 171 15.63 -9.39 -27.88
N ALA A 172 15.50 -10.45 -27.08
CA ALA A 172 14.53 -11.50 -27.34
C ALA A 172 13.99 -12.19 -26.08
N THR A 173 12.82 -12.81 -26.24
CA THR A 173 12.29 -13.79 -25.29
C THR A 173 12.22 -15.16 -25.95
N ALA A 174 12.91 -16.13 -25.35
CA ALA A 174 12.88 -17.54 -25.75
C ALA A 174 11.89 -18.33 -24.88
N SER A 175 10.85 -18.88 -25.49
CA SER A 175 9.90 -19.81 -24.86
C SER A 175 10.28 -21.25 -25.19
N VAL A 176 10.47 -22.06 -24.14
CA VAL A 176 11.17 -23.35 -24.25
C VAL A 176 10.29 -24.48 -23.73
N ARG A 177 10.26 -25.60 -24.47
CA ARG A 177 9.57 -26.80 -24.03
C ARG A 177 10.33 -28.06 -24.40
N GLY A 178 11.02 -28.64 -23.41
CA GLY A 178 11.71 -29.93 -23.57
C GLY A 178 12.88 -29.82 -24.55
N THR A 179 13.84 -28.96 -24.25
CA THR A 179 14.87 -28.52 -25.20
C THR A 179 16.24 -28.46 -24.53
N ASP A 180 17.27 -28.86 -25.27
CA ASP A 180 18.69 -28.66 -24.94
C ASP A 180 19.23 -27.53 -25.83
N PHE A 181 19.59 -26.40 -25.23
CA PHE A 181 19.99 -25.21 -25.99
C PHE A 181 20.99 -24.34 -25.23
N LEU A 182 21.73 -23.52 -25.98
CA LEU A 182 22.66 -22.52 -25.47
C LEU A 182 22.15 -21.13 -25.85
N THR A 183 22.08 -20.23 -24.87
CA THR A 183 21.86 -18.81 -25.12
C THR A 183 23.14 -18.03 -24.85
N LYS A 184 23.46 -17.08 -25.73
CA LYS A 184 24.58 -16.14 -25.58
C LYS A 184 24.09 -14.72 -25.71
N VAL A 185 24.67 -13.82 -24.94
CA VAL A 185 24.44 -12.38 -25.00
C VAL A 185 25.79 -11.68 -24.99
N GLU A 186 26.16 -11.13 -26.13
CA GLU A 186 27.46 -10.49 -26.38
C GLU A 186 27.22 -9.18 -27.13
N GLU A 187 27.85 -8.09 -26.70
CA GLU A 187 27.80 -6.77 -27.37
C GLU A 187 26.39 -6.20 -27.66
N GLY A 188 25.37 -6.68 -26.93
CA GLY A 188 23.98 -6.26 -27.11
C GLY A 188 23.19 -7.09 -28.12
N GLU A 189 23.79 -8.12 -28.69
CA GLU A 189 23.15 -9.12 -29.55
C GLU A 189 22.89 -10.40 -28.74
N SER A 190 21.84 -11.14 -29.15
CA SER A 190 21.50 -12.41 -28.52
C SER A 190 21.51 -13.52 -29.55
N SER A 191 22.04 -14.68 -29.19
CA SER A 191 21.94 -15.89 -30.02
C SER A 191 21.44 -17.08 -29.22
N VAL A 192 20.66 -17.93 -29.89
CA VAL A 192 20.06 -19.14 -29.32
C VAL A 192 20.38 -20.32 -30.23
N LEU A 193 21.23 -21.22 -29.75
CA LEU A 193 21.65 -22.43 -30.47
C LEU A 193 20.87 -23.64 -29.92
N VAL A 194 20.10 -24.32 -30.76
CA VAL A 194 19.22 -25.42 -30.33
C VAL A 194 19.81 -26.77 -30.74
N GLN A 195 20.16 -27.58 -29.76
CA GLN A 195 20.71 -28.92 -30.01
C GLN A 195 19.60 -29.96 -30.24
N ASP A 196 18.62 -30.01 -29.34
CA ASP A 196 17.48 -30.93 -29.39
C ASP A 196 16.22 -30.24 -28.90
N GLY A 197 15.06 -30.56 -29.50
CA GLY A 197 13.78 -29.91 -29.22
C GLY A 197 13.53 -28.67 -30.09
N ALA A 198 12.79 -27.70 -29.54
CA ALA A 198 12.47 -26.45 -30.23
C ALA A 198 12.39 -25.27 -29.24
N VAL A 199 12.69 -24.07 -29.74
CA VAL A 199 12.55 -22.80 -29.01
C VAL A 199 11.75 -21.83 -29.85
N ALA A 200 10.69 -21.25 -29.29
CA ALA A 200 10.02 -20.11 -29.90
C ALA A 200 10.74 -18.84 -29.45
N VAL A 201 11.36 -18.12 -30.39
CA VAL A 201 12.10 -16.90 -30.15
C VAL A 201 11.23 -15.73 -30.60
N THR A 202 10.89 -14.85 -29.67
CA THR A 202 10.12 -13.64 -29.92
C THR A 202 11.04 -12.43 -29.77
N ASP A 203 11.21 -11.68 -30.85
CA ASP A 203 11.88 -10.37 -30.78
C ASP A 203 11.05 -9.38 -29.97
N ASP A 204 11.71 -8.64 -29.07
CA ASP A 204 10.99 -7.79 -28.12
C ASP A 204 10.50 -6.46 -28.72
N GLU A 205 11.09 -5.98 -29.81
CA GLU A 205 10.77 -4.70 -30.45
C GLU A 205 9.61 -4.83 -31.46
N PHE A 206 9.70 -5.80 -32.35
CA PHE A 206 8.76 -6.05 -33.45
C PHE A 206 7.73 -7.15 -33.13
N LYS A 207 7.90 -7.85 -32.00
CA LYS A 207 7.03 -8.97 -31.58
C LYS A 207 6.90 -10.07 -32.66
N LYS A 208 7.94 -10.22 -33.47
CA LYS A 208 8.04 -11.30 -34.46
C LYS A 208 8.46 -12.57 -33.74
N GLU A 209 7.69 -13.64 -33.89
CA GLU A 209 7.98 -14.96 -33.35
C GLU A 209 8.50 -15.87 -34.46
N GLU A 210 9.61 -16.56 -34.20
CA GLU A 210 10.17 -17.59 -35.05
C GLU A 210 10.45 -18.84 -34.22
N VAL A 211 10.22 -20.01 -34.81
CA VAL A 211 10.50 -21.30 -34.15
C VAL A 211 11.85 -21.82 -34.63
N VAL A 212 12.76 -22.04 -33.68
CA VAL A 212 14.09 -22.59 -33.92
C VAL A 212 14.09 -24.05 -33.52
N GLU A 213 14.16 -24.93 -34.51
CA GLU A 213 14.24 -26.38 -34.29
C GLU A 213 15.68 -26.84 -34.04
N GLY A 214 15.83 -28.00 -33.40
CA GLY A 214 17.12 -28.65 -33.19
C GLY A 214 17.97 -28.74 -34.46
N GLY A 215 19.25 -28.42 -34.34
CA GLY A 215 20.17 -28.31 -35.48
C GLY A 215 20.30 -26.90 -36.05
N ASN A 216 19.55 -25.91 -35.52
CA ASN A 216 19.59 -24.52 -35.97
C ASN A 216 19.98 -23.55 -34.84
N LYS A 217 20.40 -22.35 -35.22
CA LYS A 217 20.55 -21.18 -34.36
C LYS A 217 19.67 -20.03 -34.82
N ALA A 218 19.20 -19.24 -33.86
CA ALA A 218 18.69 -17.90 -34.10
C ALA A 218 19.70 -16.88 -33.65
N GLU A 219 19.93 -15.87 -34.48
CA GLU A 219 20.60 -14.63 -34.11
C GLU A 219 19.55 -13.52 -34.09
N VAL A 220 19.51 -12.77 -32.98
CA VAL A 220 18.53 -11.71 -32.74
C VAL A 220 19.26 -10.41 -32.46
N ASP A 221 19.15 -9.49 -33.40
CA ASP A 221 19.51 -8.09 -33.25
C ASP A 221 18.24 -7.23 -33.02
N ASN A 222 18.39 -5.94 -32.76
CA ASN A 222 17.26 -5.01 -32.58
C ASN A 222 16.46 -4.74 -33.87
N ALA A 223 16.49 -5.62 -34.88
CA ALA A 223 15.85 -5.42 -36.17
C ALA A 223 15.19 -6.69 -36.72
N SER A 224 15.73 -7.87 -36.40
CA SER A 224 15.33 -9.12 -37.02
C SER A 224 15.72 -10.35 -36.20
N VAL A 225 15.02 -11.46 -36.50
CA VAL A 225 15.39 -12.81 -36.06
C VAL A 225 15.83 -13.58 -37.30
N ASP A 226 17.11 -13.90 -37.41
CA ASP A 226 17.69 -14.71 -38.48
C ASP A 226 17.93 -16.14 -38.00
N VAL A 227 17.34 -17.12 -38.70
CA VAL A 227 17.45 -18.54 -38.34
C VAL A 227 18.29 -19.26 -39.38
N LYS A 228 19.37 -19.90 -38.94
CA LYS A 228 20.31 -20.64 -39.80
C LYS A 228 20.74 -21.97 -39.20
N PRO A 229 21.20 -22.94 -40.00
CA PRO A 229 21.74 -24.19 -39.48
C PRO A 229 22.98 -23.96 -38.59
N LEU A 230 23.17 -24.81 -37.58
CA LEU A 230 24.37 -24.83 -36.75
C LEU A 230 25.58 -25.25 -37.59
N ASP A 231 26.65 -24.47 -37.50
CA ASP A 231 27.95 -24.83 -38.05
C ASP A 231 28.74 -25.77 -37.11
N GLU A 232 29.94 -26.16 -37.50
CA GLU A 232 30.77 -27.09 -36.70
C GLU A 232 31.32 -26.46 -35.42
N GLU A 233 31.48 -25.13 -35.38
CA GLU A 233 31.92 -24.42 -34.19
C GLU A 233 30.79 -24.33 -33.17
N ASP A 234 29.57 -24.00 -33.63
CA ASP A 234 28.35 -23.99 -32.81
C ASP A 234 28.11 -25.37 -32.15
N LYS A 235 28.23 -26.45 -32.93
CA LYS A 235 28.03 -27.82 -32.42
C LYS A 235 29.07 -28.19 -31.37
N LYS A 236 30.32 -27.78 -31.58
CA LYS A 236 31.41 -28.02 -30.62
C LYS A 236 31.17 -27.25 -29.33
N GLU A 237 30.73 -26.00 -29.42
CA GLU A 237 30.39 -25.18 -28.25
C GLU A 237 29.22 -25.82 -27.48
N LEU A 238 28.14 -26.20 -28.16
CA LEU A 238 27.02 -26.94 -27.55
C LEU A 238 27.47 -28.23 -26.86
N GLN A 239 28.35 -29.00 -27.49
CA GLN A 239 28.89 -30.23 -26.91
C GLN A 239 29.73 -29.93 -25.65
N GLU A 240 30.56 -28.89 -25.68
CA GLU A 240 31.38 -28.51 -24.53
C GLU A 240 30.51 -28.09 -23.34
N TYR A 241 29.52 -27.24 -23.57
CA TYR A 241 28.59 -26.82 -22.53
C TYR A 241 27.70 -27.97 -22.03
N GLY A 242 27.18 -28.81 -22.92
CA GLY A 242 26.34 -29.95 -22.58
C GLY A 242 27.08 -31.12 -21.91
N SER A 243 28.41 -31.22 -22.09
CA SER A 243 29.20 -32.31 -21.52
C SER A 243 29.38 -32.17 -20.00
N ASN A 244 29.20 -33.28 -19.26
CA ASN A 244 29.51 -33.36 -17.83
C ASN A 244 28.85 -32.26 -16.97
N ILE A 245 27.60 -31.89 -17.26
CA ILE A 245 26.83 -31.05 -16.34
C ILE A 245 26.63 -31.84 -15.06
N GLN A 246 27.21 -31.35 -13.96
CA GLN A 246 27.15 -32.04 -12.68
C GLN A 246 25.75 -31.84 -12.11
N GLY A 247 24.94 -32.88 -12.11
CA GLY A 247 23.65 -32.88 -11.43
C GLY A 247 23.80 -32.97 -9.91
N ILE A 248 22.67 -32.92 -9.21
CA ILE A 248 22.65 -33.05 -7.74
C ILE A 248 23.12 -34.45 -7.33
N THR A 249 24.16 -34.51 -6.48
CA THR A 249 24.66 -35.76 -5.87
C THR A 249 23.69 -36.30 -4.80
N GLU A 250 23.79 -37.59 -4.45
CA GLU A 250 22.92 -38.18 -3.42
C GLU A 250 23.07 -37.49 -2.04
N GLN A 251 24.31 -37.15 -1.65
CA GLN A 251 24.57 -36.37 -0.44
C GLN A 251 23.94 -34.98 -0.52
N GLY A 252 24.06 -34.32 -1.68
CA GLY A 252 23.40 -33.05 -1.94
C GLY A 252 21.88 -33.13 -1.83
N ARG A 253 21.25 -34.22 -2.30
CA ARG A 253 19.80 -34.45 -2.15
C ARG A 253 19.37 -34.51 -0.69
N GLN A 254 20.14 -35.21 0.15
CA GLN A 254 19.84 -35.31 1.58
C GLN A 254 19.92 -33.95 2.28
N GLN A 255 20.96 -33.16 1.96
CA GLN A 255 21.11 -31.80 2.48
C GLN A 255 19.95 -30.90 2.04
N ILE A 256 19.62 -30.89 0.75
CA ILE A 256 18.49 -30.12 0.21
C ILE A 256 17.18 -30.52 0.89
N ASN A 257 16.91 -31.82 1.03
CA ASN A 257 15.68 -32.29 1.67
C ASN A 257 15.57 -31.83 3.12
N SER A 258 16.68 -31.85 3.88
CA SER A 258 16.69 -31.31 5.25
C SER A 258 16.41 -29.81 5.31
N ILE A 259 16.94 -29.05 4.33
CA ILE A 259 16.70 -27.62 4.20
C ILE A 259 15.22 -27.36 3.87
N LEU A 260 14.67 -28.07 2.89
CA LEU A 260 13.26 -27.95 2.48
C LEU A 260 12.31 -28.29 3.62
N GLN A 261 12.56 -29.39 4.34
CA GLN A 261 11.76 -29.76 5.51
C GLN A 261 11.79 -28.66 6.58
N THR A 262 12.98 -28.11 6.87
CA THR A 262 13.12 -27.00 7.83
C THR A 262 12.34 -25.76 7.36
N PHE A 263 12.30 -25.48 6.06
CA PHE A 263 11.50 -24.37 5.52
C PHE A 263 10.00 -24.63 5.64
N GLU A 264 9.53 -25.84 5.35
CA GLU A 264 8.12 -26.23 5.49
C GLU A 264 7.64 -26.13 6.94
N GLU A 265 8.44 -26.62 7.89
CA GLU A 265 8.17 -26.54 9.33
C GLU A 265 8.07 -25.08 9.79
N ASN A 266 9.07 -24.26 9.45
CA ASN A 266 9.06 -22.82 9.77
C ASN A 266 7.88 -22.09 9.12
N LYS A 267 7.54 -22.43 7.87
CA LYS A 267 6.39 -21.86 7.15
C LYS A 267 5.09 -22.19 7.88
N ALA A 268 4.91 -23.44 8.31
CA ALA A 268 3.73 -23.88 9.04
C ALA A 268 3.59 -23.14 10.39
N GLU A 269 4.69 -22.95 11.11
CA GLU A 269 4.69 -22.21 12.38
C GLU A 269 4.31 -20.74 12.19
N ILE A 270 4.91 -20.06 11.20
CA ILE A 270 4.58 -18.67 10.86
C ILE A 270 3.12 -18.53 10.45
N MET A 271 2.62 -19.44 9.62
CA MET A 271 1.22 -19.44 9.17
C MET A 271 0.26 -19.59 10.35
N LYS A 272 0.53 -20.52 11.27
CA LYS A 272 -0.26 -20.70 12.49
C LYS A 272 -0.25 -19.45 13.38
N ALA A 273 0.90 -18.78 13.49
CA ALA A 273 1.01 -17.53 14.25
C ALA A 273 0.19 -16.40 13.62
N ILE A 274 0.22 -16.27 12.29
CA ILE A 274 -0.59 -15.29 11.54
C ILE A 274 -2.08 -15.58 11.72
N GLU A 275 -2.50 -16.84 11.63
CA GLU A 275 -3.89 -17.24 11.88
C GLU A 275 -4.35 -16.87 13.29
N GLY A 276 -3.55 -17.20 14.31
CA GLY A 276 -3.84 -16.82 15.69
C GLY A 276 -3.94 -15.29 15.89
N GLN A 277 -3.05 -14.51 15.27
CA GLN A 277 -3.14 -13.04 15.31
C GLN A 277 -4.40 -12.51 14.61
N LYS A 278 -4.78 -13.12 13.48
CA LYS A 278 -5.99 -12.75 12.74
C LYS A 278 -7.24 -13.01 13.57
N GLU A 279 -7.29 -14.14 14.27
CA GLU A 279 -8.38 -14.47 15.20
C GLU A 279 -8.43 -13.48 16.37
N ALA A 280 -7.30 -13.20 17.03
CA ALA A 280 -7.23 -12.22 18.11
C ALA A 280 -7.66 -10.80 17.67
N ASN A 281 -7.22 -10.36 16.49
CA ASN A 281 -7.64 -9.07 15.93
C ASN A 281 -9.15 -9.06 15.61
N LYS A 282 -9.69 -10.18 15.11
CA LYS A 282 -11.13 -10.32 14.87
C LYS A 282 -11.92 -10.19 16.18
N GLU A 283 -11.50 -10.88 17.24
CA GLU A 283 -12.14 -10.79 18.56
C GLU A 283 -12.09 -9.37 19.13
N LEU A 284 -10.96 -8.68 19.00
CA LEU A 284 -10.84 -7.27 19.43
C LEU A 284 -11.82 -6.36 18.68
N ILE A 285 -11.96 -6.52 17.37
CA ILE A 285 -12.91 -5.73 16.56
C ILE A 285 -14.34 -6.05 16.96
N GLU A 286 -14.68 -7.33 17.16
CA GLU A 286 -16.02 -7.75 17.58
C GLU A 286 -16.36 -7.23 18.98
N GLY A 287 -15.43 -7.33 19.93
CA GLY A 287 -15.58 -6.78 21.28
C GLY A 287 -15.73 -5.26 21.29
N GLN A 288 -14.97 -4.52 20.47
CA GLN A 288 -15.14 -3.07 20.32
C GLN A 288 -16.52 -2.72 19.74
N LYS A 289 -16.99 -3.46 18.74
CA LYS A 289 -18.33 -3.27 18.17
C LYS A 289 -19.42 -3.50 19.22
N GLU A 290 -19.28 -4.54 20.03
CA GLU A 290 -20.23 -4.84 21.10
C GLU A 290 -20.23 -3.76 22.19
N ASN A 291 -19.06 -3.30 22.63
CA ASN A 291 -18.93 -2.23 23.61
C ASN A 291 -19.55 -0.92 23.09
N ASN A 292 -19.28 -0.55 21.83
CA ASN A 292 -19.88 0.62 21.21
C ASN A 292 -21.41 0.49 21.09
N ARG A 293 -21.91 -0.70 20.76
CA ARG A 293 -23.36 -0.98 20.75
C ARG A 293 -23.98 -0.74 22.13
N LYS A 294 -23.39 -1.32 23.19
CA LYS A 294 -23.87 -1.15 24.58
C LYS A 294 -23.88 0.32 25.02
N LEU A 295 -22.85 1.08 24.65
CA LEU A 295 -22.78 2.52 24.92
C LEU A 295 -23.91 3.30 24.22
N ILE A 296 -24.18 3.00 22.95
CA ILE A 296 -25.26 3.63 22.18
C ILE A 296 -26.63 3.27 22.77
N GLU A 297 -26.85 1.99 23.10
CA GLU A 297 -28.08 1.53 23.72
C GLU A 297 -28.32 2.20 25.08
N GLY A 298 -27.30 2.29 25.93
CA GLY A 298 -27.39 3.01 27.21
C GLY A 298 -27.65 4.51 27.05
N GLN A 299 -27.04 5.17 26.06
CA GLN A 299 -27.33 6.58 25.74
C GLN A 299 -28.77 6.77 25.24
N LEU A 300 -29.27 5.87 24.39
CA LEU A 300 -30.65 5.91 23.91
C LEU A 300 -31.65 5.75 25.06
N GLU A 301 -31.39 4.84 25.98
CA GLU A 301 -32.23 4.62 27.16
C GLU A 301 -32.22 5.81 28.11
N SER A 302 -31.04 6.37 28.40
CA SER A 302 -30.92 7.58 29.20
C SER A 302 -31.64 8.78 28.56
N ASN A 303 -31.52 8.96 27.25
CA ASN A 303 -32.21 10.03 26.53
C ASN A 303 -33.74 9.84 26.55
N ARG A 304 -34.20 8.58 26.46
CA ARG A 304 -35.64 8.25 26.58
C ARG A 304 -36.18 8.64 27.95
N GLN A 305 -35.48 8.28 29.03
CA GLN A 305 -35.88 8.61 30.40
C GLN A 305 -35.95 10.12 30.62
N LEU A 306 -34.96 10.88 30.12
CA LEU A 306 -34.97 12.34 30.20
C LEU A 306 -36.16 12.95 29.45
N MET A 307 -36.49 12.43 28.27
CA MET A 307 -37.66 12.86 27.49
C MET A 307 -38.97 12.57 28.22
N GLU A 308 -39.10 11.41 28.86
CA GLU A 308 -40.29 11.07 29.66
C GLU A 308 -40.43 11.98 30.88
N GLN A 309 -39.35 12.21 31.63
CA GLN A 309 -39.34 13.16 32.75
C GLN A 309 -39.65 14.59 32.31
N GLN A 310 -39.19 14.99 31.13
CA GLN A 310 -39.50 16.31 30.59
C GLN A 310 -40.97 16.42 30.21
N LYS A 311 -41.55 15.39 29.57
CA LYS A 311 -42.99 15.33 29.29
C LYS A 311 -43.85 15.39 30.55
N GLU A 312 -43.44 14.70 31.62
CA GLU A 312 -44.14 14.78 32.91
C GLU A 312 -44.08 16.19 33.49
N ARG A 313 -42.89 16.80 33.55
CA ARG A 313 -42.75 18.19 34.02
C ARG A 313 -43.55 19.18 33.20
N ASP A 314 -43.55 19.04 31.88
CA ASP A 314 -44.33 19.91 30.99
C ASP A 314 -45.84 19.73 31.23
N ARG A 315 -46.29 18.51 31.50
CA ARG A 315 -47.68 18.22 31.87
C ARG A 315 -48.06 18.85 33.21
N GLU A 316 -47.25 18.64 34.25
CA GLU A 316 -47.47 19.23 35.58
C GLU A 316 -47.49 20.75 35.51
N ALA A 317 -46.55 21.36 34.76
CA ALA A 317 -46.51 22.81 34.56
C ALA A 317 -47.76 23.33 33.85
N LYS A 318 -48.25 22.61 32.83
CA LYS A 318 -49.49 22.96 32.14
C LYS A 318 -50.70 22.89 33.07
N GLU A 319 -50.83 21.81 33.85
CA GLU A 319 -51.91 21.64 34.82
C GLU A 319 -51.88 22.74 35.91
N ALA A 320 -50.68 23.12 36.37
CA ALA A 320 -50.48 24.22 37.31
C ALA A 320 -50.89 25.58 36.71
N ILE A 321 -50.46 25.90 35.48
CA ILE A 321 -50.85 27.14 34.79
C ILE A 321 -52.37 27.20 34.59
N GLU A 322 -53.00 26.10 34.18
CA GLU A 322 -54.46 26.04 34.02
C GLU A 322 -55.21 26.25 35.35
N SER A 323 -54.69 25.72 36.46
CA SER A 323 -55.26 25.94 37.80
C SER A 323 -55.12 27.39 38.26
N GLN A 324 -53.93 27.99 38.16
CA GLN A 324 -53.69 29.39 38.50
C GLN A 324 -54.53 30.33 37.63
N GLY A 325 -54.59 30.09 36.32
CA GLY A 325 -55.43 30.89 35.43
C GLY A 325 -56.93 30.85 35.82
N LYS A 326 -57.45 29.69 36.24
CA LYS A 326 -58.83 29.58 36.76
C LYS A 326 -59.02 30.36 38.07
N GLU A 327 -58.02 30.33 38.95
CA GLU A 327 -58.04 31.03 40.23
C GLU A 327 -57.96 32.54 40.06
N ASP A 328 -57.07 33.03 39.19
CA ASP A 328 -56.91 34.45 38.83
C ASP A 328 -58.19 35.00 38.18
N VAL A 329 -58.81 34.26 37.26
CA VAL A 329 -60.10 34.66 36.67
C VAL A 329 -61.17 34.78 37.75
N LYS A 330 -61.25 33.82 38.68
CA LYS A 330 -62.22 33.85 39.77
C LYS A 330 -61.99 35.06 40.69
N LYS A 331 -60.73 35.36 41.02
CA LYS A 331 -60.34 36.50 41.83
C LYS A 331 -60.69 37.82 41.14
N ASN A 332 -60.34 37.99 39.86
CA ASN A 332 -60.64 39.19 39.09
C ASN A 332 -62.16 39.43 38.94
N VAL A 333 -62.95 38.36 38.80
CA VAL A 333 -64.42 38.46 38.78
C VAL A 333 -64.97 38.95 40.12
N GLU A 334 -64.41 38.49 41.23
CA GLU A 334 -64.81 38.90 42.58
C GLU A 334 -64.41 40.36 42.87
N GLU A 335 -63.18 40.75 42.54
CA GLU A 335 -62.70 42.13 42.65
C GLU A 335 -63.52 43.09 41.76
N GLY A 336 -63.86 42.66 40.54
CA GLY A 336 -64.74 43.42 39.65
C GLY A 336 -66.16 43.60 40.24
N ARG A 337 -66.70 42.58 40.91
CA ARG A 337 -67.99 42.70 41.63
C ARG A 337 -67.91 43.72 42.76
N GLN A 338 -66.85 43.67 43.57
CA GLN A 338 -66.64 44.60 44.68
C GLN A 338 -66.48 46.05 44.17
N GLY A 339 -65.71 46.28 43.11
CA GLY A 339 -65.55 47.61 42.53
C GLY A 339 -66.87 48.20 41.99
N ILE A 340 -67.76 47.37 41.45
CA ILE A 340 -69.11 47.81 41.03
C ILE A 340 -69.97 48.18 42.25
N GLU A 341 -69.86 47.45 43.36
CA GLU A 341 -70.54 47.80 44.62
C GLU A 341 -70.00 49.11 45.21
N GLU A 342 -68.69 49.32 45.21
CA GLU A 342 -68.05 50.55 45.67
C GLU A 342 -68.48 51.76 44.82
N GLN A 343 -68.51 51.64 43.48
CA GLN A 343 -68.98 52.71 42.60
C GLN A 343 -70.46 53.06 42.81
N LYS A 344 -71.31 52.09 43.17
CA LYS A 344 -72.71 52.36 43.54
C LYS A 344 -72.84 53.11 44.87
N SER A 345 -71.82 53.08 45.73
CA SER A 345 -71.83 53.70 47.05
C SER A 345 -71.22 55.12 47.12
N GLN A 346 -70.52 55.58 46.06
CA GLN A 346 -69.99 56.95 45.99
C GLN A 346 -71.01 57.92 45.35
N LYS A 347 -71.43 58.97 46.08
CA LYS A 347 -72.26 60.07 45.55
C LYS A 347 -71.39 61.10 44.80
N PRO A 348 -71.87 61.72 43.70
CA PRO A 348 -71.12 62.75 42.99
C PRO A 348 -71.01 64.06 43.81
N THR A 349 -69.80 64.59 43.95
CA THR A 349 -69.51 65.87 44.63
C THR A 349 -69.67 67.04 43.65
N ASN A 350 -70.49 68.04 44.00
CA ASN A 350 -70.85 69.19 43.14
C ASN A 350 -70.00 70.43 43.47
N THR A 351 -69.08 70.82 42.58
CA THR A 351 -68.06 71.87 42.77
C THR A 351 -68.54 73.30 42.43
N GLN A 352 -69.78 73.66 42.78
CA GLN A 352 -70.33 75.00 42.48
C GLN A 352 -70.15 76.04 43.60
N SER A 353 -69.72 75.65 44.80
CA SER A 353 -69.64 76.57 45.94
C SER A 353 -68.33 77.39 46.01
N GLU A 354 -67.23 76.88 45.47
CA GLU A 354 -65.91 77.49 45.69
C GLU A 354 -65.67 78.70 44.78
N THR A 355 -66.28 78.72 43.60
CA THR A 355 -66.13 79.83 42.64
C THR A 355 -66.91 81.10 43.03
N GLN A 356 -67.95 81.00 43.86
CA GLN A 356 -68.67 82.18 44.35
C GLN A 356 -67.95 82.91 45.49
N SER A 357 -67.17 82.19 46.32
CA SER A 357 -66.48 82.80 47.45
C SER A 357 -65.20 83.56 47.06
N GLU A 358 -64.57 83.21 45.93
CA GLU A 358 -63.41 83.96 45.41
C GLU A 358 -63.79 85.26 44.70
N LEU A 359 -64.97 85.32 44.05
CA LEU A 359 -65.44 86.53 43.37
C LEU A 359 -65.80 87.67 44.34
N ASP A 360 -66.28 87.35 45.54
CA ASP A 360 -66.61 88.36 46.55
C ASP A 360 -65.38 88.93 47.26
N ARG A 361 -64.27 88.18 47.34
CA ARG A 361 -62.99 88.69 47.86
C ARG A 361 -62.37 89.75 46.96
N ILE A 362 -62.54 89.62 45.65
CA ILE A 362 -61.98 90.57 44.67
C ILE A 362 -62.76 91.90 44.66
N LYS A 363 -64.03 91.92 45.10
CA LYS A 363 -64.85 93.15 45.13
C LYS A 363 -64.59 94.09 46.32
N GLN A 364 -63.92 93.64 47.39
CA GLN A 364 -63.69 94.47 48.60
C GLN A 364 -62.39 95.28 48.60
N GLN A 365 -61.52 95.15 47.59
CA GLN A 365 -60.36 96.03 47.43
C GLN A 365 -60.58 97.04 46.31
N LYS A 366 -61.23 98.16 46.63
CA LYS A 366 -61.18 99.41 45.83
C LYS A 366 -60.19 100.41 46.48
N PRO A 367 -59.46 101.19 45.68
CA PRO A 367 -58.33 102.00 46.13
C PRO A 367 -58.76 103.38 46.67
N GLY A 368 -57.99 103.92 47.62
CA GLY A 368 -58.18 105.28 48.16
C GLY A 368 -56.88 105.85 48.75
N ASN A 369 -56.35 106.86 48.04
CA ASN A 369 -55.22 107.78 48.25
C ASN A 369 -53.79 107.23 48.44
#